data_AF-A0A4U1L430-F1
#
_entry.id   AF-A0A4U1L430-F1
#
_cell.length_a   1.000
_cell.length_b   1.000
_cell.length_c   1.000
_cell.angle_alpha   90.00
_cell.angle_beta   90.00
_cell.angle_gamma   90.00
#
_symmetry.space_group_name_H-M   'P 1'
#
loop_
_entity.id
_entity.type
_entity.pdbx_description
1 polymer ?
#
loop_
_entity_poly.entity_id
_entity_poly.type
_entity_poly.pdbx_seq_one_letter_code
_entity_poly.pdbx_strand_id
1 'polypeptide(L)'
;MARSTRSNDWGFPRWRGYEASREAARVRLCDREGCERPGDRPAPKSPNSPERWYFCETHAAEYNRGWNYFEGLDAEEAARREADERRTSAGYAESRHHGWAGPGDGSRSRDEMRALEVLECEPDMAFEAVRTAWRRLAKANHPDIRPGDAEAATRFRAIQAAWDVLKAAEERRQWRPEATGGE
;
A
#
# COMPACT_ATOMS: atom_id res chain seq x y z
N MET A 1 35.91 -13.78 24.75
CA MET A 1 35.19 -12.68 25.45
C MET A 1 34.16 -12.11 24.49
N ALA A 2 32.87 -12.30 24.79
CA ALA A 2 31.77 -11.89 23.92
C ALA A 2 31.62 -10.35 23.95
N ARG A 3 31.70 -9.69 22.78
CA ARG A 3 31.45 -8.25 22.65
C ARG A 3 29.93 -8.03 22.62
N SER A 4 29.41 -7.25 23.57
CA SER A 4 28.03 -6.82 23.60
C SER A 4 27.72 -5.93 22.38
N THR A 5 26.79 -6.35 21.52
CA THR A 5 26.41 -5.64 20.28
C THR A 5 25.13 -4.82 20.42
N ARG A 6 24.64 -4.60 21.64
CA ARG A 6 23.45 -3.77 21.84
C ARG A 6 23.90 -2.33 22.09
N SER A 7 23.71 -1.50 21.07
CA SER A 7 23.79 -0.05 21.15
C SER A 7 22.93 0.47 22.31
N ASN A 8 23.51 1.29 23.19
CA ASN A 8 22.84 1.93 24.34
C ASN A 8 21.99 3.17 23.93
N ASP A 9 21.48 3.20 22.70
CA ASP A 9 20.79 4.37 22.13
C ASP A 9 19.27 4.18 22.24
N TRP A 10 18.72 4.44 23.42
CA TRP A 10 17.29 4.41 23.74
C TRP A 10 16.80 5.77 24.28
N GLY A 11 17.09 6.88 23.58
CA GLY A 11 16.69 8.22 24.01
C GLY A 11 16.32 9.18 22.86
N PHE A 12 15.11 9.71 22.90
CA PHE A 12 14.57 10.78 22.06
C PHE A 12 15.07 12.16 22.56
N PRO A 13 15.36 13.20 21.73
CA PRO A 13 15.25 13.35 20.26
C PRO A 13 16.50 12.93 19.46
N ARG A 14 16.27 12.18 18.37
CA ARG A 14 17.25 11.39 17.60
C ARG A 14 17.88 12.09 16.38
N TRP A 15 18.52 13.23 16.54
CA TRP A 15 19.35 13.79 15.47
C TRP A 15 20.80 13.84 15.93
N ARG A 16 21.58 12.79 15.61
CA ARG A 16 23.04 12.89 15.65
C ARG A 16 23.48 13.97 14.66
N GLY A 17 24.50 14.73 15.01
CA GLY A 17 25.16 15.70 14.12
C GLY A 17 25.66 15.03 12.84
N TYR A 18 25.68 15.80 11.75
CA TYR A 18 26.03 15.39 10.39
C TYR A 18 27.51 15.01 10.19
N GLU A 19 28.16 14.37 11.16
CA GLU A 19 29.48 13.77 11.00
C GLU A 19 29.35 12.25 11.04
N ALA A 20 28.60 11.71 10.08
CA ALA A 20 28.84 10.35 9.65
C ALA A 20 30.22 10.34 8.97
N SER A 21 31.19 9.66 9.59
CA SER A 21 32.49 9.41 8.98
C SER A 21 32.28 8.86 7.57
N ARG A 22 32.66 9.64 6.54
CA ARG A 22 32.72 9.18 5.16
C ARG A 22 33.93 8.24 5.01
N GLU A 23 33.86 7.09 5.65
CA GLU A 23 34.72 5.97 5.27
C GLU A 23 34.29 5.51 3.88
N ALA A 24 35.26 5.35 2.98
CA ALA A 24 34.99 4.84 1.64
C ALA A 24 34.33 3.45 1.78
N ALA A 25 33.08 3.32 1.33
CA ALA A 25 32.37 2.06 1.30
C ALA A 25 33.21 1.06 0.48
N ARG A 26 33.63 -0.05 1.10
CA ARG A 26 34.37 -1.10 0.41
C ARG A 26 33.45 -1.74 -0.62
N VAL A 27 33.58 -1.33 -1.88
CA VAL A 27 32.84 -1.90 -3.01
C VAL A 27 33.35 -3.32 -3.25
N ARG A 28 32.47 -4.31 -3.14
CA ARG A 28 32.78 -5.69 -3.54
C ARG A 28 32.71 -5.81 -5.05
N LEU A 29 33.58 -6.63 -5.62
CA LEU A 29 33.54 -6.95 -7.06
C LEU A 29 32.55 -8.11 -7.30
N CYS A 30 32.10 -8.22 -8.54
CA CYS A 30 31.23 -9.30 -8.99
C CYS A 30 31.95 -10.66 -8.89
N ASP A 31 31.32 -11.66 -8.30
CA ASP A 31 31.85 -13.03 -8.17
C ASP A 31 31.84 -13.83 -9.50
N ARG A 32 31.56 -13.18 -10.64
CA ARG A 32 31.57 -13.85 -11.95
C ARG A 32 32.99 -13.79 -12.49
N GLU A 33 33.52 -14.94 -12.91
CA GLU A 33 34.83 -15.07 -13.54
C GLU A 33 35.03 -14.00 -14.63
N GLY A 34 36.08 -13.19 -14.48
CA GLY A 34 36.43 -12.12 -15.43
C GLY A 34 35.57 -10.84 -15.38
N CYS A 35 34.75 -10.65 -14.34
CA CYS A 35 33.91 -9.45 -14.20
C CYS A 35 34.40 -8.51 -13.08
N GLU A 36 34.85 -7.32 -13.46
CA GLU A 36 35.35 -6.30 -12.52
C GLU A 36 34.27 -5.29 -12.08
N ARG A 37 33.01 -5.49 -12.51
CA ARG A 37 31.90 -4.61 -12.10
C ARG A 37 31.58 -4.76 -10.61
N PRO A 38 31.02 -3.73 -9.96
CA PRO A 38 30.58 -3.82 -8.58
C PRO A 38 29.51 -4.91 -8.39
N GLY A 39 29.69 -5.76 -7.37
CA GLY A 39 28.82 -6.85 -6.98
C GLY A 39 27.93 -6.45 -5.79
N ASP A 40 26.82 -5.78 -6.08
CA ASP A 40 25.87 -5.25 -5.10
C ASP A 40 24.62 -6.14 -4.90
N ARG A 41 24.39 -7.11 -5.80
CA ARG A 41 23.18 -7.94 -5.81
C ARG A 41 23.48 -9.35 -5.28
N PRO A 42 23.06 -9.68 -4.04
CA PRO A 42 23.29 -11.00 -3.47
C PRO A 42 22.35 -12.03 -4.09
N ALA A 43 22.89 -13.19 -4.49
CA ALA A 43 22.15 -14.33 -5.02
C ALA A 43 22.42 -15.59 -4.17
N PRO A 44 21.40 -16.42 -3.86
CA PRO A 44 21.57 -17.62 -3.02
C PRO A 44 22.39 -18.68 -3.76
N LYS A 45 23.39 -19.31 -3.14
CA LYS A 45 24.20 -20.34 -3.84
C LYS A 45 23.48 -21.66 -4.03
N SER A 46 22.60 -22.03 -3.10
CA SER A 46 21.70 -23.19 -3.22
C SER A 46 20.39 -22.88 -2.49
N PRO A 47 19.26 -23.54 -2.85
CA PRO A 47 17.94 -23.23 -2.30
C PRO A 47 17.86 -23.27 -0.76
N ASN A 48 18.67 -24.12 -0.12
CA ASN A 48 18.67 -24.35 1.33
C ASN A 48 19.98 -23.92 2.02
N SER A 49 20.86 -23.16 1.36
CA SER A 49 22.11 -22.66 1.95
C SER A 49 22.02 -21.19 2.31
N PRO A 50 22.59 -20.77 3.46
CA PRO A 50 22.74 -19.36 3.81
C PRO A 50 23.82 -18.64 2.98
N GLU A 51 24.62 -19.38 2.21
CA GLU A 51 25.69 -18.81 1.40
C GLU A 51 25.16 -18.02 0.20
N ARG A 52 25.87 -16.94 -0.15
CA ARG A 52 25.47 -16.01 -1.22
C ARG A 52 26.63 -15.68 -2.14
N TRP A 53 26.34 -15.59 -3.43
CA TRP A 53 27.16 -14.92 -4.44
C TRP A 53 26.79 -13.43 -4.52
N TYR A 54 27.70 -12.57 -4.95
CA TYR A 54 27.49 -11.15 -5.19
C TYR A 54 27.73 -10.85 -6.66
N PHE A 55 26.66 -10.53 -7.38
CA PHE A 55 26.71 -10.25 -8.81
C PHE A 55 26.46 -8.77 -9.10
N CYS A 56 26.95 -8.32 -10.26
CA CYS A 56 26.50 -7.09 -10.89
C CYS A 56 25.12 -7.30 -11.55
N GLU A 57 24.49 -6.22 -12.01
CA GLU A 57 23.14 -6.25 -12.61
C GLU A 57 22.93 -7.33 -13.68
N THR A 58 23.83 -7.38 -14.66
CA THR A 58 23.71 -8.32 -15.78
C THR A 58 23.83 -9.77 -15.32
N HIS A 59 24.78 -10.06 -14.43
CA HIS A 59 25.00 -11.43 -13.98
C HIS A 59 23.96 -11.87 -12.95
N ALA A 60 23.42 -10.95 -12.15
CA ALA A 60 22.27 -11.23 -11.30
C ALA A 60 21.03 -11.58 -12.14
N ALA A 61 20.81 -10.89 -13.26
CA ALA A 61 19.73 -11.20 -14.18
C ALA A 61 19.93 -12.57 -14.88
N GLU A 62 21.16 -12.88 -15.32
CA GLU A 62 21.49 -14.22 -15.85
C GLU A 62 21.25 -15.32 -14.83
N TYR A 63 21.71 -15.11 -13.59
CA TYR A 63 21.54 -16.05 -12.49
C TYR A 63 20.06 -16.31 -12.21
N ASN A 64 19.26 -15.25 -12.07
CA ASN A 64 17.84 -15.36 -11.78
C ASN A 64 17.07 -16.06 -12.92
N ARG A 65 17.48 -15.91 -14.17
CA ARG A 65 16.87 -16.63 -15.31
C ARG A 65 17.15 -18.12 -15.28
N GLY A 66 18.31 -18.54 -14.78
CA GLY A 66 18.69 -19.95 -14.64
C GLY A 66 18.28 -20.57 -13.31
N TRP A 67 17.80 -19.78 -12.35
CA TRP A 67 17.48 -20.24 -11.00
C TRP A 67 16.14 -20.96 -10.96
N ASN A 68 16.17 -22.25 -10.66
CA ASN A 68 14.97 -23.01 -10.36
C ASN A 68 14.84 -23.16 -8.84
N TYR A 69 13.88 -22.45 -8.25
CA TYR A 69 13.61 -22.53 -6.80
C TYR A 69 13.28 -23.96 -6.34
N PHE A 70 12.76 -24.81 -7.23
CA PHE A 70 12.41 -26.21 -6.96
C PHE A 70 13.48 -27.21 -7.41
N GLU A 71 14.70 -26.76 -7.71
CA GLU A 71 15.79 -27.67 -8.07
C GLU A 71 16.08 -28.65 -6.92
N GLY A 72 15.78 -29.94 -7.15
CA GLY A 72 15.99 -31.02 -6.18
C GLY A 72 14.76 -31.41 -5.33
N LEU A 73 13.60 -30.79 -5.54
CA LEU A 73 12.31 -31.25 -5.00
C LEU A 73 11.59 -32.08 -6.07
N ASP A 74 10.91 -33.15 -5.66
CA ASP A 74 9.95 -33.79 -6.57
C ASP A 74 8.75 -32.86 -6.82
N ALA A 75 7.99 -33.12 -7.88
CA ALA A 75 6.86 -32.28 -8.27
C ALA A 75 5.75 -32.23 -7.20
N GLU A 76 5.62 -33.28 -6.38
CA GLU A 76 4.61 -33.39 -5.33
C GLU A 76 5.00 -32.56 -4.09
N GLU A 77 6.27 -32.57 -3.70
CA GLU A 77 6.83 -31.75 -2.62
C GLU A 77 6.89 -30.27 -2.98
N ALA A 78 7.19 -29.95 -4.25
CA ALA A 78 7.10 -28.59 -4.78
C ALA A 78 5.66 -28.05 -4.68
N ALA A 79 4.67 -28.84 -5.10
CA ALA A 79 3.26 -28.47 -5.01
C ALA A 79 2.79 -28.32 -3.55
N ARG A 80 3.26 -29.19 -2.65
CA ARG A 80 2.98 -29.11 -1.20
C ARG A 80 3.55 -27.83 -0.59
N ARG A 81 4.79 -27.47 -0.91
CA ARG A 81 5.43 -26.21 -0.50
C ARG A 81 4.65 -24.99 -1.02
N GLU A 82 4.27 -25.00 -2.29
CA GLU A 82 3.48 -23.92 -2.88
C GLU A 82 2.09 -23.81 -2.22
N ALA A 83 1.45 -24.94 -1.88
CA ALA A 83 0.18 -24.96 -1.15
C ALA A 83 0.30 -24.39 0.27
N ASP A 84 1.39 -24.72 0.98
CA ASP A 84 1.66 -24.22 2.34
C ASP A 84 1.97 -22.71 2.35
N GLU A 85 2.77 -22.23 1.39
CA GLU A 85 3.04 -20.81 1.19
C GLU A 85 1.79 -20.03 0.78
N ARG A 86 0.98 -20.59 -0.14
CA ARG A 86 -0.32 -20.00 -0.50
C ARG A 86 -1.25 -19.92 0.69
N ARG A 87 -1.30 -20.95 1.54
CA ARG A 87 -2.16 -20.96 2.73
C ARG A 87 -1.74 -19.93 3.78
N THR A 88 -0.44 -19.76 4.00
CA THR A 88 0.08 -18.71 4.90
C THR A 88 -0.09 -17.30 4.31
N SER A 89 0.14 -17.12 3.02
CA SER A 89 -0.13 -15.86 2.31
C SER A 89 -1.62 -15.54 2.23
N ALA A 90 -2.49 -16.55 2.10
CA ALA A 90 -3.93 -16.38 2.10
C ALA A 90 -4.42 -15.84 3.44
N GLY A 91 -3.81 -16.23 4.56
CA GLY A 91 -4.10 -15.61 5.87
C GLY A 91 -3.84 -14.10 5.91
N TYR A 92 -2.80 -13.62 5.22
CA TYR A 92 -2.55 -12.17 5.06
C TYR A 92 -3.55 -11.50 4.10
N ALA A 93 -4.01 -12.19 3.06
CA ALA A 93 -5.06 -11.67 2.17
C ALA A 93 -6.45 -11.67 2.84
N GLU A 94 -6.80 -12.71 3.60
CA GLU A 94 -8.06 -12.86 4.36
C GLU A 94 -8.15 -11.87 5.52
N SER A 95 -7.03 -11.42 6.08
CA SER A 95 -7.01 -10.35 7.08
C SER A 95 -7.57 -9.01 6.57
N ARG A 96 -7.79 -8.84 5.26
CA ARG A 96 -8.55 -7.70 4.72
C ARG A 96 -10.02 -7.73 5.11
N HIS A 97 -10.57 -8.90 5.45
CA HIS A 97 -11.97 -9.08 5.85
C HIS A 97 -12.18 -9.05 7.37
N HIS A 98 -11.13 -9.27 8.16
CA HIS A 98 -11.20 -9.31 9.62
C HIS A 98 -10.21 -8.33 10.26
N GLY A 99 -10.67 -7.09 10.44
CA GLY A 99 -10.05 -6.15 11.37
C GLY A 99 -10.09 -4.71 10.86
N TRP A 100 -10.76 -3.84 11.62
CA TRP A 100 -10.65 -2.38 11.56
C TRP A 100 -11.53 -1.60 10.57
N ALA A 101 -12.70 -2.12 10.18
CA ALA A 101 -13.73 -1.27 9.59
C ALA A 101 -14.38 -0.42 10.70
N GLY A 102 -14.32 0.91 10.57
CA GLY A 102 -15.11 1.83 11.40
C GLY A 102 -16.62 1.59 11.21
N PRO A 103 -17.48 2.34 11.92
CA PRO A 103 -18.94 2.16 11.81
C PRO A 103 -19.40 2.23 10.35
N GLY A 104 -20.06 1.18 9.87
CA GLY A 104 -20.52 1.06 8.49
C GLY A 104 -20.75 -0.41 8.08
N ASP A 105 -21.50 -0.62 7.01
CA ASP A 105 -21.80 -1.92 6.39
C ASP A 105 -20.64 -2.49 5.54
N GLY A 106 -19.47 -1.84 5.57
CA GLY A 106 -18.31 -2.18 4.75
C GLY A 106 -18.47 -1.88 3.26
N SER A 107 -19.61 -1.31 2.83
CA SER A 107 -19.89 -1.04 1.41
C SER A 107 -19.32 0.29 0.92
N ARG A 108 -18.85 1.14 1.82
CA ARG A 108 -18.39 2.51 1.52
C ARG A 108 -16.91 2.70 1.86
N SER A 109 -16.19 3.46 1.04
CA SER A 109 -14.81 3.84 1.31
C SER A 109 -14.71 4.82 2.50
N ARG A 110 -13.51 4.96 3.08
CA ARG A 110 -13.27 5.90 4.19
C ARG A 110 -13.61 7.35 3.84
N ASP A 111 -13.37 7.75 2.59
CA ASP A 111 -13.66 9.11 2.13
C ASP A 111 -15.16 9.33 1.93
N GLU A 112 -15.91 8.30 1.53
CA GLU A 112 -17.39 8.34 1.51
C GLU A 112 -17.96 8.51 2.93
N MET A 113 -17.40 7.81 3.92
CA MET A 113 -17.84 7.95 5.31
C MET A 113 -17.62 9.37 5.86
N ARG A 114 -16.46 9.98 5.56
CA ARG A 114 -16.17 11.38 5.92
C ARG A 114 -17.09 12.36 5.20
N ALA A 115 -17.42 12.09 3.94
CA ALA A 115 -18.34 12.93 3.18
C ALA A 115 -19.77 12.88 3.75
N LEU A 116 -20.24 11.70 4.19
CA LEU A 116 -21.53 11.55 4.85
C LEU A 116 -21.59 12.28 6.20
N GLU A 117 -20.50 12.26 6.97
CA GLU A 117 -20.37 13.02 8.22
C GLU A 117 -20.53 14.54 7.97
N VAL A 118 -19.89 15.07 6.92
CA VAL A 118 -20.02 16.49 6.52
C VAL A 118 -21.45 16.85 6.11
N LEU A 119 -22.18 15.91 5.52
CA LEU A 119 -23.58 16.08 5.11
C LEU A 119 -24.59 15.72 6.20
N GLU A 120 -24.12 15.36 7.41
CA GLU A 120 -24.96 14.94 8.54
C GLU A 120 -25.90 13.77 8.17
N CYS A 121 -25.40 12.81 7.38
CA CYS A 121 -26.16 11.66 6.88
C CYS A 121 -25.65 10.34 7.50
N GLU A 122 -26.56 9.39 7.72
CA GLU A 122 -26.20 8.05 8.16
C GLU A 122 -25.65 7.20 7.00
N PRO A 123 -24.75 6.24 7.28
CA PRO A 123 -24.12 5.40 6.27
C PRO A 123 -25.09 4.50 5.53
N ASP A 124 -26.21 4.12 6.11
CA ASP A 124 -27.22 3.26 5.49
C ASP A 124 -28.23 4.03 4.61
N MET A 125 -28.18 5.37 4.60
CA MET A 125 -29.11 6.18 3.80
C MET A 125 -28.95 5.97 2.29
N ALA A 126 -30.09 5.94 1.60
CA ALA A 126 -30.15 5.88 0.13
C ALA A 126 -29.61 7.18 -0.51
N PHE A 127 -29.02 7.05 -1.70
CA PHE A 127 -28.38 8.17 -2.41
C PHE A 127 -29.32 9.37 -2.66
N GLU A 128 -30.60 9.13 -2.94
CA GLU A 128 -31.59 10.22 -3.11
C GLU A 128 -31.87 11.01 -1.82
N ALA A 129 -31.79 10.34 -0.66
CA ALA A 129 -31.93 11.00 0.64
C ALA A 129 -30.69 11.86 0.93
N VAL A 130 -29.49 11.36 0.62
CA VAL A 130 -28.23 12.13 0.69
C VAL A 130 -28.26 13.35 -0.24
N ARG A 131 -28.77 13.19 -1.47
CA ARG A 131 -28.94 14.29 -2.43
C ARG A 131 -29.87 15.38 -1.90
N THR A 132 -30.92 14.99 -1.20
CA THR A 132 -31.86 15.94 -0.57
C THR A 132 -31.20 16.68 0.59
N ALA A 133 -30.44 15.99 1.44
CA ALA A 133 -29.66 16.61 2.52
C ALA A 133 -28.62 17.60 1.99
N TRP A 134 -27.90 17.24 0.92
CA TRP A 134 -26.96 18.13 0.23
C TRP A 134 -27.64 19.43 -0.24
N ARG A 135 -28.78 19.35 -0.94
CA ARG A 135 -29.49 20.56 -1.40
C ARG A 135 -29.92 21.47 -0.25
N ARG A 136 -30.40 20.87 0.86
CA ARG A 136 -30.79 21.61 2.08
C ARG A 136 -29.60 22.37 2.66
N LEU A 137 -28.46 21.70 2.85
CA LEU A 137 -27.26 22.29 3.43
C LEU A 137 -26.59 23.30 2.49
N ALA A 138 -26.58 23.05 1.18
CA ALA A 138 -26.05 23.95 0.17
C ALA A 138 -26.85 25.26 0.13
N LYS A 139 -28.20 25.20 0.20
CA LYS A 139 -29.05 26.39 0.27
C LYS A 139 -28.84 27.17 1.57
N ALA A 140 -28.71 26.49 2.70
CA ALA A 140 -28.52 27.15 4.00
C ALA A 140 -27.17 27.91 4.10
N ASN A 141 -26.13 27.43 3.42
CA ASN A 141 -24.77 28.00 3.44
C ASN A 141 -24.40 28.74 2.14
N HIS A 142 -25.36 29.02 1.25
CA HIS A 142 -25.08 29.65 -0.03
C HIS A 142 -24.55 31.09 0.17
N PRO A 143 -23.51 31.53 -0.57
CA PRO A 143 -22.95 32.87 -0.44
C PRO A 143 -23.97 33.99 -0.71
N ASP A 144 -24.98 33.76 -1.56
CA ASP A 144 -26.05 34.74 -1.80
C ASP A 144 -27.00 34.92 -0.61
N ILE A 145 -27.18 33.88 0.21
CA ILE A 145 -28.09 33.92 1.38
C ILE A 145 -27.32 34.43 2.61
N ARG A 146 -26.01 34.16 2.68
CA ARG A 146 -25.12 34.62 3.74
C ARG A 146 -23.92 35.38 3.15
N PRO A 147 -24.12 36.59 2.60
CA PRO A 147 -23.02 37.37 2.06
C PRO A 147 -22.08 37.83 3.17
N GLY A 148 -20.78 37.62 3.00
CA GLY A 148 -19.74 38.10 3.92
C GLY A 148 -19.43 37.19 5.11
N ASP A 149 -20.08 36.03 5.24
CA ASP A 149 -19.80 35.05 6.30
C ASP A 149 -18.71 34.06 5.85
N ALA A 150 -17.51 34.18 6.46
CA ALA A 150 -16.36 33.33 6.14
C ALA A 150 -16.56 31.86 6.59
N GLU A 151 -17.34 31.61 7.64
CA GLU A 151 -17.64 30.26 8.10
C GLU A 151 -18.63 29.57 7.14
N ALA A 152 -19.69 30.28 6.71
CA ALA A 152 -20.63 29.76 5.71
C ALA A 152 -19.92 29.41 4.39
N ALA A 153 -19.00 30.25 3.93
CA ALA A 153 -18.20 29.98 2.74
C ALA A 153 -17.32 28.73 2.89
N THR A 154 -16.72 28.53 4.06
CA THR A 154 -15.89 27.35 4.36
C THR A 154 -16.75 26.08 4.42
N ARG A 155 -17.91 26.15 5.09
CA ARG A 155 -18.88 25.04 5.15
C ARG A 155 -19.44 24.70 3.77
N PHE A 156 -19.75 25.70 2.95
CA PHE A 156 -20.25 25.48 1.58
C PHE A 156 -19.22 24.73 0.72
N ARG A 157 -17.93 25.11 0.79
CA ARG A 157 -16.85 24.39 0.09
C ARG A 157 -16.72 22.95 0.56
N ALA A 158 -16.80 22.70 1.87
CA ALA A 158 -16.79 21.35 2.42
C ALA A 158 -17.98 20.51 1.95
N ILE A 159 -19.18 21.10 1.91
CA ILE A 159 -20.41 20.46 1.41
C ILE A 159 -20.29 20.10 -0.07
N GLN A 160 -19.72 20.97 -0.91
CA GLN A 160 -19.49 20.66 -2.33
C GLN A 160 -18.48 19.51 -2.49
N ALA A 161 -17.33 19.58 -1.79
CA ALA A 161 -16.32 18.53 -1.85
C ALA A 161 -16.86 17.16 -1.38
N ALA A 162 -17.67 17.15 -0.33
CA ALA A 162 -18.32 15.92 0.15
C ALA A 162 -19.29 15.33 -0.90
N TRP A 163 -20.08 16.18 -1.56
CA TRP A 163 -20.99 15.75 -2.62
C TRP A 163 -20.25 15.16 -3.82
N ASP A 164 -19.15 15.77 -4.26
CA ASP A 164 -18.36 15.28 -5.39
C ASP A 164 -17.79 13.87 -5.13
N VAL A 165 -17.31 13.61 -3.91
CA VAL A 165 -16.82 12.29 -3.50
C VAL A 165 -17.93 11.24 -3.58
N LEU A 166 -19.12 11.54 -3.04
CA LEU A 166 -20.25 10.62 -3.02
C LEU A 166 -20.83 10.39 -4.41
N LYS A 167 -20.91 11.44 -5.24
CA LYS A 167 -21.35 11.34 -6.62
C LYS A 167 -20.40 10.48 -7.45
N ALA A 168 -19.08 10.69 -7.33
CA ALA A 168 -18.09 9.88 -8.02
C ALA A 168 -18.10 8.42 -7.54
N ALA A 169 -18.37 8.18 -6.25
CA ALA A 169 -18.54 6.83 -5.73
C ALA A 169 -19.77 6.14 -6.30
N GLU A 170 -20.90 6.85 -6.39
CA GLU A 170 -22.13 6.34 -6.99
C GLU A 170 -21.97 6.05 -8.49
N GLU A 171 -21.33 6.95 -9.23
CA GLU A 171 -21.00 6.75 -10.66
C GLU A 171 -20.13 5.50 -10.85
N ARG A 172 -19.13 5.25 -9.99
CA ARG A 172 -18.31 4.03 -10.03
C ARG A 172 -19.11 2.76 -9.73
N ARG A 173 -20.14 2.83 -8.87
CA ARG A 173 -21.01 1.67 -8.55
C ARG A 173 -21.97 1.36 -9.69
N GLN A 174 -22.50 2.39 -10.34
CA GLN A 174 -23.44 2.24 -11.45
C GLN A 174 -22.75 1.93 -12.77
N TRP A 175 -21.50 2.37 -12.94
CA TRP A 175 -20.72 2.06 -14.12
C TRP A 175 -20.54 0.53 -14.24
N ARG A 176 -20.85 -0.01 -15.42
CA ARG A 176 -20.65 -1.41 -15.81
C ARG A 176 -19.87 -1.41 -17.13
N PRO A 177 -18.76 -2.17 -17.26
CA PRO A 177 -18.10 -2.28 -18.55
C PRO A 177 -19.06 -3.01 -19.47
N GLU A 178 -19.22 -2.54 -20.70
CA GLU A 178 -19.62 -3.45 -21.75
C GLU A 178 -18.56 -4.55 -21.82
N ALA A 179 -18.96 -5.79 -21.59
CA ALA A 179 -18.08 -6.94 -21.71
C ALA A 179 -17.45 -6.87 -23.10
N THR A 180 -16.14 -6.62 -23.15
CA THR A 180 -15.38 -6.67 -24.39
C THR A 180 -15.58 -8.05 -24.98
N GLY A 181 -16.40 -8.12 -26.04
CA GLY A 181 -16.67 -9.32 -26.79
C GLY A 181 -15.36 -9.89 -27.32
N GLY A 182 -14.91 -10.98 -26.70
CA GLY A 182 -13.90 -11.85 -27.26
C GLY A 182 -14.60 -12.83 -28.19
N GLU A 183 -14.60 -12.52 -29.48
CA GLU A 183 -14.65 -13.50 -30.58
C GLU A 183 -13.22 -13.95 -30.91
#